data_AF-A0A432UB38-F1
#
_entry.id   AF-A0A432UB38-F1
#
_cell.length_a   1.000
_cell.length_b   1.000
_cell.length_c   1.000
_cell.angle_alpha   90.00
_cell.angle_beta   90.00
_cell.angle_gamma   90.00
#
_symmetry.space_group_name_H-M   'P 1'
#
loop_
_entity.id
_entity.type
_entity.pdbx_description
1 polymer ?
#
loop_
_entity_poly.entity_id
_entity_poly.type
_entity_poly.pdbx_seq_one_letter_code
_entity_poly.pdbx_strand_id
1 'polypeptide(L)'
;MKVQLNPLRNFPSQGPQQKTLRKRSFGELLREKIHEVDQDQKVALKALEDLASGRQTDLTQLTLALTKADLSFRLLLRVRNKVLEAYQEIMRMQI
;
A
#
# COMPACT_ATOMS: atom_id res chain seq x y z
N MET A 1 -13.67 -58.90 -33.95
CA MET A 1 -13.53 -57.43 -33.83
C MET A 1 -14.52 -56.94 -32.77
N LYS A 2 -14.06 -56.64 -31.54
CA LYS A 2 -14.86 -55.93 -30.54
C LYS A 2 -14.31 -54.51 -30.49
N VAL A 3 -15.05 -53.56 -31.05
CA VAL A 3 -14.73 -52.14 -31.01
C VAL A 3 -15.12 -51.65 -29.62
N GLN A 4 -14.12 -51.32 -28.81
CA GLN A 4 -14.29 -50.72 -27.50
C GLN A 4 -14.63 -49.24 -27.70
N LEU A 5 -15.88 -48.87 -27.41
CA LEU A 5 -16.29 -47.47 -27.32
C LEU A 5 -15.69 -46.91 -26.03
N ASN A 6 -14.61 -46.13 -26.15
CA ASN A 6 -14.05 -45.36 -25.04
C ASN A 6 -14.89 -44.08 -24.89
N PRO A 7 -15.63 -43.89 -23.79
CA PRO A 7 -16.38 -42.67 -23.58
C PRO A 7 -15.42 -41.52 -23.20
N LEU A 8 -15.49 -40.47 -24.00
CA LEU A 8 -15.33 -39.06 -23.66
C LEU A 8 -14.31 -38.73 -22.56
N ARG A 9 -13.09 -38.42 -23.04
CA ARG A 9 -12.22 -37.32 -22.59
C ARG A 9 -12.74 -36.56 -21.37
N ASN A 10 -12.16 -36.89 -20.22
CA ASN A 10 -12.29 -36.13 -18.98
C ASN A 10 -11.77 -34.70 -19.23
N PHE A 11 -12.67 -33.74 -19.41
CA PHE A 11 -12.34 -32.33 -19.35
C PHE A 11 -12.25 -31.96 -17.86
N PRO A 12 -11.12 -31.44 -17.36
CA PRO A 12 -11.11 -30.87 -16.03
C PRO A 12 -12.08 -29.69 -16.04
N SER A 13 -13.18 -29.86 -15.31
CA SER A 13 -14.07 -28.77 -14.91
C SER A 13 -13.27 -27.78 -14.07
N GLN A 14 -12.52 -26.90 -14.73
CA GLN A 14 -12.12 -25.63 -14.16
C GLN A 14 -13.40 -24.82 -14.04
N GLY A 15 -14.18 -25.07 -12.98
CA GLY A 15 -15.03 -24.04 -12.42
C GLY A 15 -14.17 -22.79 -12.26
N PRO A 16 -14.70 -21.57 -12.48
CA PRO A 16 -13.90 -20.37 -12.37
C PRO A 16 -13.22 -20.41 -11.00
N GLN A 17 -11.90 -20.63 -11.01
CA GLN A 17 -11.05 -20.36 -9.87
C GLN A 17 -11.20 -18.87 -9.69
N GLN A 18 -12.21 -18.51 -8.91
CA GLN A 18 -12.35 -17.24 -8.28
C GLN A 18 -11.09 -17.18 -7.42
N LYS A 19 -10.00 -16.68 -8.01
CA LYS A 19 -8.95 -16.01 -7.28
C LYS A 19 -9.74 -15.03 -6.45
N THR A 20 -10.01 -15.40 -5.20
CA THR A 20 -10.42 -14.48 -4.19
C THR A 20 -9.22 -13.55 -4.09
N LEU A 21 -9.20 -12.54 -4.95
CA LEU A 21 -8.47 -11.32 -4.72
C LEU A 21 -9.00 -10.90 -3.37
N ARG A 22 -8.30 -11.30 -2.30
CA ARG A 22 -8.48 -10.72 -0.98
C ARG A 22 -8.29 -9.24 -1.25
N LYS A 23 -9.39 -8.51 -1.42
CA LYS A 23 -9.38 -7.07 -1.52
C LYS A 23 -8.77 -6.65 -0.19
N ARG A 24 -7.51 -6.22 -0.21
CA ARG A 24 -6.87 -5.66 0.97
C ARG A 24 -7.83 -4.60 1.50
N SER A 25 -8.12 -4.66 2.79
CA SER A 25 -8.98 -3.64 3.38
C SER A 25 -8.30 -2.29 3.23
N PHE A 26 -9.10 -1.23 3.09
CA PHE A 26 -8.56 0.13 3.04
C PHE A 26 -7.71 0.42 4.29
N GLY A 27 -8.09 -0.12 5.46
CA GLY A 27 -7.31 0.01 6.70
C GLY A 27 -5.93 -0.65 6.63
N GLU A 28 -5.81 -1.83 6.02
CA GLU A 28 -4.52 -2.48 5.79
C GLU A 28 -3.64 -1.66 4.84
N LEU A 29 -4.21 -1.15 3.74
CA LEU A 29 -3.50 -0.29 2.81
C LEU A 29 -3.04 1.01 3.47
N LEU A 30 -3.92 1.65 4.25
CA LEU A 30 -3.59 2.87 4.99
C LEU A 30 -2.48 2.62 6.00
N ARG A 31 -2.53 1.50 6.73
CA ARG A 31 -1.49 1.11 7.69
C ARG A 31 -0.15 0.87 7.00
N GLU A 32 -0.15 0.18 5.88
CA GLU A 32 1.04 -0.05 5.05
C GLU A 32 1.66 1.29 4.60
N LYS A 33 0.83 2.23 4.13
CA LYS A 33 1.29 3.56 3.71
C LYS A 33 1.79 4.43 4.85
N ILE A 34 1.22 4.32 6.05
CA ILE A 34 1.75 5.00 7.25
C ILE A 34 3.17 4.49 7.56
N HIS A 35 3.36 3.17 7.53
CA HIS A 35 4.68 2.57 7.74
C HIS A 35 5.70 2.97 6.66
N GLU A 36 5.27 3.07 5.40
CA GLU A 36 6.12 3.53 4.31
C GLU A 36 6.60 4.97 4.53
N VAL A 37 5.71 5.88 4.96
CA VAL A 37 6.08 7.27 5.26
C VAL A 37 7.03 7.39 6.45
N ASP A 38 6.83 6.59 7.50
CA ASP A 38 7.77 6.52 8.65
C ASP A 38 9.17 6.05 8.21
N GLN A 39 9.21 5.05 7.33
CA GLN A 39 10.47 4.56 6.79
C GLN A 39 11.16 5.60 5.90
N ASP A 40 10.43 6.28 5.02
CA ASP A 40 10.94 7.35 4.17
C ASP A 40 11.51 8.50 5.01
N GLN A 41 10.84 8.88 6.12
CA GLN A 41 11.37 9.87 7.07
C GLN A 41 12.70 9.43 7.70
N LYS A 42 12.79 8.18 8.18
CA LYS A 42 14.03 7.66 8.79
C LYS A 42 15.20 7.62 7.82
N VAL A 43 14.94 7.23 6.57
CA VAL A 43 15.96 7.22 5.51
C VAL A 43 16.45 8.64 5.23
N ALA A 44 15.53 9.61 5.13
CA ALA A 44 15.88 11.00 4.89
C ALA A 44 16.69 11.61 6.05
N LEU A 45 16.35 11.29 7.30
CA LEU A 45 17.12 11.71 8.48
C LEU A 45 18.54 11.13 8.50
N LYS A 46 18.68 9.85 8.19
CA LYS A 46 20.00 9.20 8.10
C LYS A 46 20.86 9.81 7.00
N ALA A 47 20.27 10.07 5.83
CA ALA A 47 20.97 10.72 4.73
C ALA A 47 21.39 12.17 5.07
N LEU A 48 20.61 12.87 5.89
CA LEU A 48 20.97 14.19 6.41
C LEU A 48 22.15 14.12 7.39
N GLU A 49 22.16 13.14 8.29
CA GLU A 49 23.30 12.88 9.20
C GLU A 49 24.57 12.52 8.44
N ASP A 50 24.44 11.67 7.41
CA ASP A 50 25.56 11.28 6.56
C ASP A 50 26.15 12.50 5.81
N LEU A 51 25.29 13.37 5.27
CA LEU A 51 25.71 14.64 4.67
C LEU A 51 26.41 15.56 5.68
N ALA A 52 25.83 15.74 6.87
CA ALA A 52 26.41 16.58 7.93
C ALA A 52 27.76 16.05 8.43
N SER A 53 27.96 14.72 8.37
CA SER A 53 29.23 14.06 8.69
C SER A 53 30.32 14.19 7.61
N GLY A 54 30.01 14.86 6.49
CA GLY A 54 30.94 15.05 5.38
C GLY A 54 31.09 13.83 4.46
N ARG A 55 30.27 12.78 4.65
CA ARG A 55 30.17 11.69 3.69
C ARG A 55 29.43 12.20 2.47
N GLN A 56 30.05 12.07 1.29
CA GLN A 56 29.48 12.49 0.01
C GLN A 56 28.12 11.82 -0.22
N THR A 57 27.06 12.53 0.16
CA THR A 57 25.68 12.21 -0.19
C THR A 57 25.26 13.24 -1.22
N ASP A 58 24.66 12.77 -2.31
CA ASP A 58 24.18 13.62 -3.39
C ASP A 58 23.08 14.57 -2.84
N LEU A 59 23.42 15.84 -2.65
CA LEU A 59 22.57 16.85 -2.00
C LEU A 59 21.19 16.95 -2.68
N THR A 60 21.16 16.78 -4.00
CA THR A 60 19.92 16.79 -4.79
C THR A 60 19.02 15.60 -4.45
N GLN A 61 19.60 14.41 -4.24
CA GLN A 61 18.80 13.25 -3.82
C GLN A 61 18.29 13.36 -2.39
N LEU A 62 19.10 13.94 -1.48
CA LEU A 62 18.66 14.18 -0.10
C LEU A 62 17.48 15.16 -0.06
N THR A 63 17.62 16.30 -0.73
CA THR A 63 16.55 17.33 -0.78
C THR A 63 15.28 16.80 -1.43
N LEU A 64 15.40 15.95 -2.46
CA LEU A 64 14.27 15.26 -3.04
C LEU A 64 13.60 14.29 -2.05
N ALA A 65 14.39 13.47 -1.35
CA ALA A 65 13.89 12.52 -0.36
C ALA A 65 13.16 13.23 0.79
N LEU A 66 13.73 14.33 1.30
CA LEU A 66 13.12 15.18 2.32
C LEU A 66 11.79 15.76 1.85
N THR A 67 11.75 16.29 0.62
CA THR A 67 10.54 16.87 0.03
C THR A 67 9.45 15.81 -0.17
N LYS A 68 9.83 14.61 -0.64
CA LYS A 68 8.91 13.48 -0.79
C LYS A 68 8.32 13.06 0.57
N ALA A 69 9.15 12.96 1.60
CA ALA A 69 8.73 12.58 2.94
C ALA A 69 7.75 13.61 3.54
N ASP A 70 8.06 14.92 3.45
CA ASP A 70 7.19 15.99 3.93
C ASP A 70 5.83 16.00 3.19
N LEU A 71 5.85 15.93 1.86
CA LEU A 71 4.62 15.90 1.06
C LEU A 71 3.74 14.70 1.41
N SER A 72 4.35 13.52 1.52
CA SER A 72 3.63 12.28 1.84
C SER A 72 3.03 12.33 3.25
N PHE A 73 3.75 12.92 4.21
CA PHE A 73 3.25 13.13 5.56
C PHE A 73 2.06 14.11 5.60
N ARG A 74 2.15 15.24 4.89
CA ARG A 74 1.03 16.19 4.78
C ARG A 74 -0.20 15.55 4.17
N LEU A 75 -0.04 14.73 3.14
CA LEU A 75 -1.13 13.98 2.53
C LEU A 75 -1.76 13.02 3.55
N LEU A 76 -0.94 12.28 4.29
CA LEU A 76 -1.41 11.35 5.31
C LEU A 76 -2.25 12.05 6.39
N LEU A 77 -1.84 13.22 6.86
CA LEU A 77 -2.62 14.01 7.83
C LEU A 77 -4.00 14.40 7.29
N ARG A 78 -4.09 14.77 6.00
CA ARG A 78 -5.38 15.08 5.36
C ARG A 78 -6.26 13.85 5.28
N VAL A 79 -5.69 12.69 4.93
CA VAL A 79 -6.43 11.42 4.90
C VAL A 79 -6.92 11.05 6.30
N ARG A 80 -6.06 11.16 7.32
CA ARG A 80 -6.43 10.93 8.73
C ARG A 80 -7.62 11.80 9.13
N ASN A 81 -7.55 13.10 8.86
CA ASN A 81 -8.63 14.03 9.18
C ASN A 81 -9.92 13.64 8.44
N LYS A 82 -9.83 13.29 7.14
CA LYS A 82 -11.01 12.92 6.36
C LYS A 82 -11.67 11.62 6.85
N VAL A 83 -10.88 10.65 7.30
CA VAL A 83 -11.39 9.41 7.90
C VAL A 83 -12.11 9.71 9.23
N LEU A 84 -11.56 10.59 10.06
CA LEU A 84 -12.21 11.02 11.30
C LEU A 84 -13.52 11.78 11.04
N GLU A 85 -13.53 12.68 10.06
CA GLU A 85 -14.75 13.37 9.61
C GLU A 85 -15.82 12.37 9.13
N ALA A 86 -15.44 11.41 8.27
CA ALA A 86 -16.37 10.40 7.76
C ALA A 86 -16.96 9.54 8.89
N TYR A 87 -16.14 9.20 9.90
CA TYR A 87 -16.62 8.49 11.09
C TYR A 87 -17.60 9.34 11.90
N GLN A 88 -17.30 10.62 12.12
CA GLN A 88 -18.18 11.54 12.82
C GLN A 88 -19.51 11.75 12.08
N GLU A 89 -19.49 11.84 10.75
CA GLU A 89 -20.69 12.02 9.93
C GLU A 89 -21.64 10.82 10.04
N ILE A 90 -21.11 9.59 9.98
CA ILE A 90 -21.90 8.37 10.17
C ILE A 90 -22.59 8.37 11.53
N MET A 91 -21.89 8.80 12.59
CA MET A 91 -22.47 8.90 13.94
C MET A 91 -23.60 9.93 14.04
N ARG A 92 -23.51 11.05 13.29
CA ARG A 92 -24.56 12.09 13.27
C ARG A 92 -25.81 11.67 12.51
N MET A 93 -25.73 10.69 11.59
CA MET A 93 -26.89 10.16 10.88
C MET A 93 -27.73 9.17 11.71
N GLN A 94 -27.18 8.62 12.80
CA GLN A 94 -27.83 7.58 13.60
C GLN A 94 -28.60 8.11 14.81
N ILE A 95 -28.54 9.41 15.09
CA ILE A 95 -29.40 10.11 16.06
C ILE A 95 -30.60 10.75 15.36
#